data_AF-A0A523SFS0-F1
#
_entry.id   AF-A0A523SFS0-F1
#
_cell.length_a   1.000
_cell.length_b   1.000
_cell.length_c   1.000
_cell.angle_alpha   90.00
_cell.angle_beta   90.00
_cell.angle_gamma   90.00
#
_symmetry.space_group_name_H-M   'P 1'
#
loop_
_entity.id
_entity.type
_entity.pdbx_description
1 polymer ?
#
loop_
_entity_poly.entity_id
_entity_poly.type
_entity_poly.pdbx_seq_one_letter_code
_entity_poly.pdbx_strand_id
1 'polypeptide(L)' 'MRKNRTKEDLRNITVTLDFVKGEEASVLFELGLTKVLCVATMQKTVPKFLDGKS' A
#
# COMPACT_ATOMS: atom_id res chain seq x y z
N MET A 1 -1.69 -6.16 23.88
CA MET A 1 -2.53 -7.37 23.70
C MET A 1 -1.85 -8.31 22.72
N ARG A 2 -1.01 -9.22 23.21
CA ARG A 2 -0.23 -10.19 22.42
C ARG A 2 -0.76 -11.59 22.75
N LYS A 3 -2.03 -11.86 22.46
CA LYS A 3 -2.64 -13.17 22.72
C LYS A 3 -2.42 -14.04 21.47
N ASN A 4 -1.67 -15.13 21.64
CA ASN A 4 -1.48 -16.24 20.68
C ASN A 4 -0.86 -15.91 19.32
N ARG A 5 0.40 -15.45 19.30
CA ARG A 5 1.24 -15.53 18.09
C ARG A 5 2.59 -16.15 18.43
N THR A 6 3.06 -17.09 17.61
CA THR A 6 4.42 -17.61 17.69
C THR A 6 5.42 -16.54 17.23
N LYS A 7 6.72 -16.83 17.36
CA LYS A 7 7.77 -15.89 16.90
C LYS A 7 7.79 -15.75 15.38
N GLU A 8 7.35 -16.77 14.66
CA GLU A 8 7.32 -16.84 13.20
C GLU A 8 6.00 -16.31 12.61
N ASP A 9 4.94 -16.20 13.42
CA ASP A 9 3.63 -15.75 12.94
C ASP A 9 3.61 -14.25 12.62
N LEU A 10 3.13 -13.94 11.43
CA LEU A 10 2.74 -12.58 11.03
C LEU A 10 1.52 -12.10 11.82
N ARG A 11 1.37 -10.78 11.94
CA ARG A 11 0.15 -10.17 12.48
C ARG A 11 -1.00 -10.35 11.50
N ASN A 12 -2.24 -10.28 11.98
CA ASN A 12 -3.41 -10.31 11.11
C ASN A 12 -3.30 -9.24 10.02
N ILE A 13 -3.46 -9.66 8.77
CA ILE A 13 -3.37 -8.80 7.58
C ILE A 13 -4.78 -8.59 7.05
N THR A 14 -5.17 -7.33 6.86
CA THR A 14 -6.41 -6.97 6.20
C THR A 14 -6.10 -5.99 5.09
N VAL A 15 -6.64 -6.27 3.90
CA VAL A 15 -6.45 -5.45 2.71
C VAL A 15 -7.82 -4.96 2.27
N THR A 16 -8.04 -3.66 2.39
CA THR A 16 -9.27 -3.02 1.93
C THR A 16 -8.94 -2.26 0.64
N LEU A 17 -9.54 -2.69 -0.45
CA LEU A 17 -9.43 -2.05 -1.76
C LEU A 17 -10.37 -0.84 -1.84
N ASP A 18 -10.10 0.07 -2.78
CA ASP A 18 -10.92 1.25 -3.08
C ASP A 18 -11.23 2.12 -1.85
N PHE A 19 -10.24 2.26 -0.96
CA PHE A 19 -10.40 2.97 0.32
C PHE A 19 -10.58 4.49 0.17
N VAL A 20 -9.91 5.10 -0.81
CA VAL A 20 -9.97 6.53 -1.10
C VAL A 20 -10.83 6.76 -2.34
N LYS A 21 -11.88 7.56 -2.19
CA LYS A 21 -12.78 7.91 -3.28
C LYS A 21 -12.09 8.89 -4.24
N GLY A 22 -12.01 8.53 -5.52
CA GLY A 22 -11.53 9.40 -6.60
C GLY A 22 -10.12 9.06 -7.12
N GLU A 23 -9.43 8.12 -6.50
CA GLU A 23 -8.14 7.60 -6.99
C GLU A 23 -8.35 6.30 -7.76
N GLU A 24 -7.62 6.09 -8.86
CA GLU A 24 -7.73 4.89 -9.70
C GLU A 24 -7.31 3.60 -8.97
N ALA A 25 -6.39 3.72 -8.02
CA ALA A 25 -5.94 2.61 -7.19
C ALA A 25 -5.61 3.09 -5.77
N SER A 26 -6.45 2.70 -4.81
CA SER A 26 -6.22 2.98 -3.38
C SER A 26 -6.42 1.73 -2.53
N VAL A 27 -5.57 1.57 -1.51
CA VAL A 27 -5.58 0.41 -0.62
C VAL A 27 -5.29 0.86 0.81
N LEU A 28 -6.10 0.39 1.76
CA LEU A 28 -5.75 0.42 3.17
C LEU A 28 -5.19 -0.95 3.57
N PHE A 29 -3.93 -0.96 3.99
CA PHE A 29 -3.22 -2.15 4.44
C PHE A 29 -3.08 -2.14 5.96
N GLU A 30 -3.67 -3.12 6.63
CA GLU A 30 -3.69 -3.22 8.08
C GLU A 30 -2.91 -4.46 8.55
N LEU A 31 -1.92 -4.26 9.43
CA LEU A 31 -1.11 -5.27 10.09
C LEU A 31 -1.31 -5.17 11.60
N GLY A 32 -2.41 -5.72 12.10
CA GLY A 32 -2.86 -5.51 13.47
C GLY A 32 -3.12 -4.02 13.75
N LEU A 33 -2.27 -3.38 14.56
CA LEU A 33 -2.39 -1.95 14.88
C LEU A 33 -1.68 -1.02 13.88
N THR A 34 -0.82 -1.57 13.02
CA THR A 34 -0.16 -0.76 11.99
C THR A 34 -1.10 -0.62 10.81
N LYS A 35 -1.42 0.62 10.42
CA LYS A 35 -2.24 0.90 9.25
C LYS A 35 -1.44 1.75 8.28
N VAL A 36 -1.45 1.38 7.01
CA VAL A 36 -0.74 2.08 5.93
C VAL A 36 -1.74 2.38 4.84
N LEU A 37 -1.82 3.66 4.45
CA LEU A 37 -2.58 4.09 3.29
C LEU A 37 -1.65 4.08 2.07
N CYS A 38 -2.03 3.32 1.04
CA CYS A 38 -1.32 3.27 -0.23
C CYS A 38 -2.23 3.85 -1.32
N VAL A 39 -1.73 4.85 -2.04
CA VAL A 39 -2.39 5.43 -3.21
C VAL A 39 -1.42 5.39 -4.37
N ALA A 40 -1.86 4.86 -5.51
CA ALA A 40 -1.07 4.82 -6.73
C ALA A 40 -1.78 5.63 -7.82
N THR A 41 -1.05 6.55 -8.44
CA THR A 41 -1.57 7.48 -9.45
C THR A 41 -0.79 7.37 -10.75
N MET A 42 -1.49 7.28 -11.89
CA MET A 42 -0.83 7.25 -13.19
C MET A 42 -0.31 8.63 -13.59
N GLN A 43 1.00 8.74 -13.76
CA GLN A 43 1.65 9.94 -14.27
C GLN A 43 2.02 9.75 -15.76
N LYS A 44 1.53 10.65 -16.63
CA LYS A 44 1.71 10.58 -18.09
C LYS A 44 3.11 10.95 -18.58
N THR A 45 4.03 11.32 -17.69
CA THR A 45 5.33 11.88 -18.03
C THR A 45 6.41 11.18 -17.24
N VAL A 46 7.54 10.95 -17.88
CA VAL A 46 8.73 10.39 -17.24
C VAL A 46 9.63 11.50 -16.69
N PRO A 47 10.42 11.24 -15.64
CA PRO A 47 11.44 12.17 -15.19
C PRO A 47 12.39 12.57 -16.32
N LYS A 48 12.77 13.86 -16.37
CA LYS A 48 13.55 14.45 -17.48
C LYS A 48 14.88 13.75 -17.78
N PHE A 49 15.50 13.10 -16.79
CA PHE A 49 16.78 12.39 -16.98
C PHE A 49 16.62 11.00 -17.62
N LEU A 50 15.39 10.49 -17.73
CA LEU A 50 15.04 9.26 -18.46
C LEU A 50 14.46 9.57 -19.85
N ASP A 51 14.06 10.82 -20.09
CA ASP A 51 13.58 11.27 -21.39
C ASP A 51 14.74 11.25 -22.41
N GLY A 52 14.66 10.37 -23.40
CA GLY A 52 15.68 10.21 -24.44
C GLY A 52 16.84 9.25 -24.13
N LYS A 53 16.80 8.49 -23.02
CA LYS A 53 17.75 7.38 -22.82
C LYS A 53 17.27 6.13 -23.55
N SER A 54 17.84 5.91 -24.74
CA SER A 54 17.87 4.60 -25.41
C SER A 54 18.96 3.71 -24.83
#